data_AF-A0A6N8ZY19-F1
#
_entry.id   AF-A0A6N8ZY19-F1
#
_cell.length_a   1.000
_cell.length_b   1.000
_cell.length_c   1.000
_cell.angle_alpha   90.00
_cell.angle_beta   90.00
_cell.angle_gamma   90.00
#
_symmetry.space_group_name_H-M   'P 1'
#
loop_
_entity.id
_entity.type
_entity.pdbx_description
1 polymer ?
#
loop_
_entity_poly.entity_id
_entity_poly.type
_entity_poly.pdbx_seq_one_letter_code
_entity_poly.pdbx_strand_id
1 'polypeptide(L)'
;MPLDLLEELADKGFSWTSIARVVGVSIPAVRKWRLGNPMSGENRRNLARIVAFVGVLEEDYLISDGASWLDMPLAESCFTGVDILAVGRAHDLLQFATQHIGSADLLDRALPTWRDTLDERFEIYEAPDGGRAIRMRTQD
;
A
#
# COMPACT_ATOMS: atom_id res chain seq x y z
N MET A 1 -23.59 -7.86 -0.27
CA MET A 1 -23.00 -8.70 -1.34
C MET A 1 -21.50 -8.40 -1.45
N PRO A 2 -20.68 -9.17 -2.20
CA PRO A 2 -19.23 -8.88 -2.34
C PRO A 2 -18.93 -7.50 -2.97
N LEU A 3 -19.87 -6.96 -3.75
CA LEU A 3 -19.81 -5.61 -4.31
C LEU A 3 -19.80 -4.54 -3.22
N ASP A 4 -20.60 -4.72 -2.16
CA ASP A 4 -20.74 -3.74 -1.08
C ASP A 4 -19.38 -3.41 -0.44
N LEU A 5 -18.49 -4.40 -0.25
CA LEU A 5 -17.15 -4.18 0.33
C LEU A 5 -16.21 -3.44 -0.63
N LEU A 6 -16.34 -3.68 -1.94
CA LEU A 6 -15.53 -2.97 -2.95
C LEU A 6 -16.00 -1.52 -3.10
N GLU A 7 -17.31 -1.30 -3.07
CA GLU A 7 -17.93 0.02 -3.09
C GLU A 7 -17.56 0.80 -1.83
N GLU A 8 -17.64 0.18 -0.66
CA GLU A 8 -17.24 0.82 0.61
C GLU A 8 -15.77 1.28 0.60
N LEU A 9 -14.83 0.44 0.16
CA LEU A 9 -13.44 0.85 0.03
C LEU A 9 -13.26 1.99 -0.98
N ALA A 10 -14.00 1.97 -2.08
CA ALA A 10 -13.93 3.01 -3.10
C ALA A 10 -14.51 4.34 -2.62
N ASP A 11 -15.61 4.30 -1.87
CA ASP A 11 -16.23 5.46 -1.24
C ASP A 11 -15.30 6.09 -0.19
N LYS A 12 -14.50 5.25 0.48
CA LYS A 12 -13.39 5.68 1.36
C LYS A 12 -12.16 6.19 0.61
N GLY A 13 -12.16 6.18 -0.72
CA GLY A 13 -11.09 6.76 -1.56
C GLY A 13 -10.03 5.78 -2.05
N PHE A 14 -10.16 4.48 -1.79
CA PHE A 14 -9.17 3.51 -2.27
C PHE A 14 -9.15 3.40 -3.80
N SER A 15 -7.94 3.40 -4.36
CA SER A 15 -7.75 3.05 -5.76
C SER A 15 -7.96 1.54 -6.00
N TRP A 16 -8.46 1.17 -7.19
CA TRP A 16 -8.57 -0.25 -7.58
C TRP A 16 -7.22 -0.97 -7.61
N THR A 17 -6.15 -0.22 -7.89
CA THR A 17 -4.78 -0.74 -7.88
C THR A 17 -4.34 -1.08 -6.46
N SER A 18 -4.62 -0.19 -5.50
CA SER A 18 -4.34 -0.42 -4.07
C SER A 18 -5.13 -1.61 -3.55
N ILE A 19 -6.43 -1.70 -3.88
CA ILE A 19 -7.27 -2.86 -3.51
C ILE A 19 -6.71 -4.16 -4.10
N ALA A 20 -6.39 -4.18 -5.39
CA ALA A 20 -5.82 -5.35 -6.05
C ALA A 20 -4.51 -5.79 -5.36
N ARG A 21 -3.66 -4.83 -5.02
CA ARG A 21 -2.38 -5.08 -4.36
C ARG A 21 -2.55 -5.68 -2.97
N VAL A 22 -3.37 -5.10 -2.10
CA VAL A 22 -3.57 -5.61 -0.73
C VAL A 22 -4.25 -6.98 -0.73
N VAL A 23 -5.20 -7.20 -1.63
CA VAL A 23 -5.90 -8.49 -1.74
C VAL A 23 -5.00 -9.56 -2.39
N GLY A 24 -3.90 -9.17 -3.05
CA GLY A 24 -2.98 -10.09 -3.71
C GLY A 24 -3.52 -10.64 -5.04
N VAL A 25 -4.30 -9.83 -5.77
CA VAL A 25 -4.91 -10.21 -7.05
C VAL A 25 -4.58 -9.21 -8.16
N SER A 26 -4.88 -9.59 -9.40
CA SER A 26 -4.70 -8.70 -10.54
C SER A 26 -5.81 -7.64 -10.63
N ILE A 27 -5.50 -6.47 -11.18
CA ILE A 27 -6.51 -5.42 -11.47
C ILE A 27 -7.67 -5.97 -12.34
N PRO A 28 -7.42 -6.80 -13.38
CA PRO A 28 -8.50 -7.45 -14.12
C PRO A 28 -9.44 -8.31 -13.26
N ALA A 29 -8.94 -8.96 -12.19
CA ALA A 29 -9.79 -9.71 -11.27
C ALA A 29 -10.75 -8.77 -10.52
N VAL A 30 -10.25 -7.65 -9.99
CA VAL A 30 -11.08 -6.62 -9.35
C VAL A 30 -12.12 -6.07 -10.32
N ARG A 31 -11.75 -5.80 -11.58
CA ARG A 31 -12.69 -5.36 -12.62
C ARG A 31 -13.81 -6.37 -12.86
N LYS A 32 -13.49 -7.67 -12.91
CA LYS A 32 -14.51 -8.73 -13.06
C LYS A 32 -15.48 -8.73 -11.89
N TRP A 33 -15.01 -8.59 -10.65
CA TRP A 33 -15.88 -8.54 -9.47
C TRP A 33 -16.84 -7.36 -9.49
N ARG A 34 -16.38 -6.19 -9.95
CA ARG A 34 -17.25 -5.01 -10.17
C ARG A 34 -18.35 -5.23 -11.21
N LEU A 35 -18.13 -6.14 -12.16
CA LEU A 35 -19.14 -6.54 -13.14
C LEU A 35 -20.07 -7.65 -12.61
N GLY A 36 -20.04 -7.95 -11.31
CA GLY A 36 -20.87 -8.96 -10.68
C GLY A 36 -20.35 -10.40 -10.82
N ASN A 37 -19.13 -10.59 -11.32
CA ASN A 37 -18.55 -11.93 -11.37
C ASN A 37 -18.29 -12.46 -9.96
N PRO A 38 -18.39 -13.79 -9.75
CA PRO A 38 -18.19 -14.38 -8.44
C PRO A 38 -16.77 -14.15 -7.93
N MET A 39 -16.68 -13.90 -6.63
CA MET A 39 -15.46 -13.76 -5.85
C MET A 39 -15.34 -14.92 -4.88
N SER A 40 -14.13 -15.49 -4.76
CA SER A 40 -13.86 -16.55 -3.79
C SER A 40 -14.12 -16.07 -2.35
N GLY A 41 -14.45 -17.00 -1.46
CA GLY A 41 -14.65 -16.68 -0.04
C GLY A 41 -13.39 -16.13 0.64
N GLU A 42 -12.21 -16.54 0.17
CA GLU A 42 -10.93 -16.01 0.64
C GLU A 42 -10.73 -14.53 0.26
N ASN A 43 -10.93 -14.19 -1.01
CA ASN A 43 -10.80 -12.80 -1.47
C ASN A 43 -11.82 -11.88 -0.78
N ARG A 44 -13.03 -12.39 -0.52
CA ARG A 44 -14.05 -11.67 0.25
C ARG A 44 -13.61 -11.41 1.68
N ARG A 45 -13.00 -12.41 2.35
CA ARG A 45 -12.43 -12.23 3.70
C ARG A 45 -11.28 -11.22 3.71
N ASN A 46 -10.43 -11.23 2.68
CA ASN A 46 -9.34 -10.27 2.57
C ASN A 46 -9.88 -8.84 2.40
N LEU A 47 -10.89 -8.62 1.55
CA LEU A 47 -11.56 -7.31 1.45
C LEU A 47 -12.18 -6.87 2.77
N ALA A 48 -12.91 -7.75 3.44
CA ALA A 48 -13.54 -7.45 4.72
C ALA A 48 -12.50 -7.06 5.79
N ARG A 49 -11.31 -7.68 5.78
CA ARG A 49 -10.21 -7.32 6.68
C ARG A 49 -9.68 -5.91 6.40
N ILE A 50 -9.59 -5.50 5.14
CA ILE A 50 -9.16 -4.14 4.77
C ILE A 50 -10.19 -3.13 5.24
N VAL A 51 -11.48 -3.37 4.97
CA VAL A 51 -12.58 -2.53 5.44
C VAL A 51 -12.52 -2.37 6.96
N ALA A 52 -12.42 -3.47 7.69
CA ALA A 52 -12.33 -3.44 9.15
C ALA A 52 -11.09 -2.69 9.65
N PHE A 53 -9.94 -2.89 9.00
CA PHE A 53 -8.70 -2.19 9.35
C PHE A 53 -8.84 -0.67 9.17
N VAL A 54 -9.42 -0.24 8.05
CA VAL A 54 -9.65 1.19 7.78
C VAL A 54 -10.65 1.78 8.77
N GLY A 55 -11.71 1.04 9.09
CA GLY A 55 -12.66 1.43 10.15
C GLY A 55 -11.95 1.67 11.48
N VAL A 56 -11.05 0.77 11.89
CA VAL A 56 -10.22 0.95 13.10
C VAL A 56 -9.33 2.20 13.02
N LEU A 57 -8.70 2.47 11.88
CA LEU A 57 -7.88 3.69 11.71
C LEU A 57 -8.72 4.97 11.86
N GLU A 58 -9.89 5.00 11.25
CA GLU A 58 -10.77 6.17 11.23
C GLU A 58 -11.46 6.39 12.58
N GLU A 59 -11.96 5.32 13.20
CA GLU A 59 -12.77 5.38 14.43
C GLU A 59 -11.90 5.45 15.70
N ASP A 60 -10.85 4.63 15.82
CA ASP A 60 -10.07 4.50 17.05
C ASP A 60 -8.83 5.41 17.07
N TYR A 61 -8.28 5.74 15.90
CA TYR A 61 -7.01 6.48 15.77
C TYR A 61 -7.16 7.86 15.12
N LEU A 62 -8.40 8.29 14.83
CA LEU A 62 -8.74 9.61 14.29
C LEU A 62 -8.01 9.95 12.98
N ILE A 63 -7.63 8.94 12.20
CA ILE A 63 -7.07 9.13 10.86
C ILE A 63 -8.25 9.34 9.92
N SER A 64 -8.60 10.61 9.68
CA SER A 64 -9.84 10.99 8.98
C SER A 64 -9.94 10.57 7.51
N ASP A 65 -8.80 10.26 6.88
CA ASP A 65 -8.73 9.75 5.50
C ASP A 65 -7.77 8.55 5.48
N GLY A 66 -8.31 7.38 5.81
CA GLY A 66 -7.53 6.15 5.92
C GLY A 66 -6.91 5.71 4.60
N ALA A 67 -7.60 5.93 3.47
CA ALA A 67 -7.09 5.60 2.15
C ALA A 67 -5.88 6.46 1.79
N SER A 68 -6.01 7.78 1.90
CA SER A 68 -4.90 8.69 1.62
C SER A 68 -3.72 8.43 2.55
N TRP A 69 -3.96 8.21 3.85
CA TRP A 69 -2.91 7.88 4.81
C TRP A 69 -2.16 6.59 4.44
N LEU A 70 -2.87 5.58 3.96
CA LEU A 70 -2.26 4.32 3.50
C LEU A 70 -1.47 4.48 2.19
N ASP A 71 -1.83 5.43 1.33
CA ASP A 71 -1.11 5.73 0.09
C ASP A 71 0.07 6.69 0.31
N MET A 72 0.25 7.27 1.51
CA MET A 72 1.41 8.10 1.81
C MET A 72 2.72 7.29 1.80
N PRO A 73 3.78 7.78 1.14
CA PRO A 73 5.09 7.15 1.20
C PRO A 73 5.64 7.05 2.63
N LEU A 74 6.17 5.88 2.96
CA LEU A 74 6.82 5.56 4.21
C LEU A 74 8.32 5.71 4.07
N ALA A 75 8.94 6.41 5.03
CA ALA A 75 10.31 6.90 4.89
C ALA A 75 10.50 7.64 3.54
N GLU A 76 11.71 8.03 3.19
CA GLU A 76 11.97 8.63 1.87
C GLU A 76 11.95 7.56 0.75
N SER A 77 10.97 6.65 0.76
CA SER A 77 10.85 5.48 -0.11
C SER A 77 9.64 5.57 -1.07
N CYS A 78 9.43 4.55 -1.90
CA CYS A 78 8.19 4.38 -2.67
C CYS A 78 7.18 3.46 -1.99
N PHE A 79 7.54 2.82 -0.88
CA PHE A 79 6.65 1.92 -0.17
C PHE A 79 5.62 2.72 0.62
N THR A 80 4.40 2.22 0.70
CA THR A 80 3.29 2.87 1.41
C THR A 80 2.66 1.91 2.42
N GLY A 81 1.71 2.39 3.23
CA GLY A 81 0.93 1.53 4.13
C GLY A 81 0.18 0.41 3.39
N VAL A 82 -0.21 0.64 2.13
CA VAL A 82 -0.78 -0.39 1.24
C VAL A 82 0.18 -1.57 1.07
N ASP A 83 1.47 -1.31 0.88
CA ASP A 83 2.46 -2.38 0.69
C ASP A 83 2.64 -3.20 1.98
N ILE A 84 2.58 -2.54 3.15
CA ILE A 84 2.64 -3.19 4.46
C ILE A 84 1.42 -4.11 4.68
N LEU A 85 0.22 -3.66 4.31
CA LEU A 85 -0.99 -4.49 4.36
C LEU A 85 -0.89 -5.67 3.39
N ALA A 86 -0.34 -5.45 2.19
CA ALA A 86 -0.19 -6.50 1.17
C ALA A 86 0.73 -7.63 1.62
N VAL A 87 1.76 -7.34 2.44
CA VAL A 87 2.62 -8.37 3.05
C VAL A 87 2.08 -8.92 4.37
N GLY A 88 0.84 -8.58 4.74
CA GLY A 88 0.15 -9.13 5.91
C GLY A 88 0.63 -8.58 7.25
N ARG A 89 1.29 -7.42 7.28
CA ARG A 89 1.89 -6.82 8.49
C ARG A 89 1.02 -5.71 9.09
N ALA A 90 -0.30 -5.88 9.06
CA ALA A 90 -1.28 -4.92 9.56
C ALA A 90 -1.06 -4.52 11.04
N HIS A 91 -0.61 -5.46 11.88
CA HIS A 91 -0.33 -5.17 13.29
C HIS A 91 0.83 -4.18 13.46
N ASP A 92 1.89 -4.30 12.66
CA ASP A 92 3.00 -3.33 12.72
C ASP A 92 2.55 -1.96 12.21
N LEU A 93 1.68 -1.93 11.20
CA LEU A 93 1.09 -0.69 10.71
C LEU A 93 0.22 0.02 11.77
N LEU A 94 -0.48 -0.74 12.63
CA LEU A 94 -1.18 -0.17 13.79
C LEU A 94 -0.21 0.40 14.85
N GLN A 95 0.93 -0.25 15.09
CA GLN A 95 1.97 0.32 15.97
C GLN A 95 2.51 1.63 15.41
N PHE A 96 2.64 1.74 14.10
CA PHE A 96 3.02 2.98 13.44
C PHE A 96 1.92 4.06 13.54
N ALA A 97 0.65 3.71 13.31
CA ALA A 97 -0.48 4.63 13.46
C ALA A 97 -0.58 5.22 14.88
N THR A 98 -0.22 4.42 15.89
CA THR A 98 -0.17 4.83 17.30
C THR A 98 1.14 5.50 17.72
N GLN A 99 2.04 5.80 16.78
CA GLN A 99 3.35 6.43 17.01
C GLN A 99 4.29 5.65 17.94
N HIS A 100 4.08 4.34 18.11
CA HIS A 100 4.98 3.49 18.88
C HIS A 100 6.28 3.15 18.13
N ILE A 101 6.27 3.25 16.80
CA ILE A 101 7.42 3.03 15.92
C ILE A 101 7.49 4.09 14.82
N GLY A 102 8.68 4.38 14.31
CA GLY A 102 8.86 5.25 13.14
C GLY A 102 8.60 4.53 11.81
N SER A 103 8.48 5.28 10.72
CA SER A 103 8.23 4.73 9.37
C SER A 103 9.39 3.88 8.85
N ALA A 104 10.65 4.24 9.15
CA ALA A 104 11.82 3.43 8.82
C ALA A 104 11.85 2.11 9.62
N ASP A 105 11.55 2.15 10.92
CA ASP A 105 11.48 0.95 11.77
C ASP A 105 10.35 0.00 11.30
N LEU A 106 9.21 0.57 10.88
CA LEU A 106 8.12 -0.19 10.29
C LEU A 106 8.60 -0.93 9.04
N LEU A 107 9.28 -0.24 8.12
CA LEU A 107 9.82 -0.86 6.91
C LEU A 107 10.89 -1.91 7.22
N ASP A 108 11.76 -1.68 8.20
CA ASP A 108 12.77 -2.65 8.64
C ASP A 108 12.15 -3.95 9.13
N ARG A 109 11.01 -3.86 9.82
CA ARG A 109 10.28 -5.02 10.33
C ARG A 109 9.47 -5.72 9.24
N ALA A 110 8.81 -4.98 8.37
CA ALA A 110 7.84 -5.50 7.42
C ALA A 110 8.46 -5.91 6.08
N LEU A 111 9.47 -5.18 5.62
CA LEU A 111 10.10 -5.32 4.31
C LEU A 111 11.64 -5.20 4.46
N PRO A 112 12.35 -6.16 5.07
CA PRO A 112 13.76 -5.96 5.51
C PRO A 112 14.76 -5.52 4.43
N THR A 113 14.48 -5.79 3.15
CA THR A 113 15.32 -5.43 2.00
C THR A 113 14.87 -4.15 1.30
N TRP A 114 13.95 -3.37 1.88
CA TRP A 114 13.37 -2.18 1.24
C TRP A 114 14.40 -1.10 0.84
N ARG A 115 15.56 -1.07 1.53
CA ARG A 115 16.66 -0.16 1.22
C ARG A 115 17.38 -0.54 -0.07
N ASP A 116 17.39 -1.81 -0.45
CA ASP A 116 18.00 -2.25 -1.70
C ASP A 116 17.21 -1.70 -2.90
N THR A 117 15.88 -1.61 -2.76
CA THR A 117 14.98 -1.03 -3.78
C THR A 117 15.18 0.49 -3.94
N LEU A 118 15.63 1.17 -2.89
CA LEU A 118 16.01 2.58 -2.95
C LEU A 118 17.21 2.78 -3.89
N ASP A 119 18.23 1.92 -3.78
CA ASP A 119 19.42 1.92 -4.63
C ASP A 119 19.12 1.53 -6.08
N GLU A 120 18.09 0.72 -6.32
CA GLU A 120 17.65 0.35 -7.66
C GLU A 120 16.90 1.48 -8.39
N ARG A 121 16.22 2.38 -7.68
CA ARG A 121 15.49 3.50 -8.33
C ARG A 121 16.38 4.58 -8.89
N PHE A 122 17.60 4.71 -8.38
CA PHE A 122 18.51 5.77 -8.77
C PHE A 122 19.79 5.19 -9.38
N GLU A 123 20.32 5.88 -10.38
CA GLU A 123 21.65 5.59 -10.91
C GLU A 123 22.50 6.86 -10.94
N ILE A 124 23.80 6.66 -10.75
CA ILE A 124 24.80 7.71 -10.96
C ILE A 124 25.13 7.71 -12.45
N TYR A 125 24.99 8.87 -13.10
CA TYR A 125 25.39 9.09 -14.48
C TYR A 125 26.39 10.25 -14.57
N GLU A 126 27.17 10.29 -15.65
CA GLU A 126 28.06 11.41 -15.94
C GLU A 126 27.27 12.48 -16.69
N ALA A 127 27.15 13.66 -16.07
CA ALA A 127 26.47 14.80 -16.64
C ALA A 127 27.32 15.44 -17.75
N PRO A 128 26.71 16.23 -18.66
CA PRO A 128 27.42 16.81 -19.81
C PRO A 128 28.60 17.73 -19.46
N ASP A 129 28.70 18.18 -18.21
CA ASP A 129 29.79 18.98 -17.66
C ASP A 129 30.96 18.14 -17.11
N GLY A 130 30.90 16.81 -17.23
CA GLY A 130 31.88 15.87 -16.67
C GLY A 130 31.71 15.62 -15.17
N GLY A 131 30.67 16.19 -14.54
CA GLY A 131 30.32 15.94 -13.16
C GLY A 131 29.54 14.63 -12.99
N ARG A 132 29.66 13.99 -11.82
CA ARG A 132 28.76 12.87 -11.46
C ARG A 132 27.44 13.45 -10.94
N ALA A 133 26.34 12.98 -11.51
CA ALA A 133 24.98 13.34 -11.11
C ALA A 133 24.14 12.09 -10.81
N ILE A 134 23.07 12.26 -10.04
CA ILE A 134 22.12 11.18 -9.72
C ILE A 134 20.85 11.42 -10.54
N ARG A 135 20.33 10.38 -11.19
CA ARG A 135 19.01 10.40 -11.84
C ARG A 135 18.21 9.16 -11.45
N MET A 136 16.89 9.25 -11.58
CA MET A 136 16.02 8.08 -11.47
C MET A 136 16.27 7.16 -12.68
N ARG A 137 16.41 5.85 -12.46
CA ARG A 137 16.47 4.86 -13.55
C ARG A 137 15.15 4.87 -14.31
N THR A 138 15.21 5.04 -15.62
CA THR A 138 14.08 4.78 -16.52
C THR A 138 13.83 3.27 -16.58
N GLN A 139 12.62 2.83 -16.24
CA GLN A 139 12.17 1.46 -16.50
C GLN A 139 11.72 1.40 -17.97
N ASP A 140 12.41 0.61 -18.80
CA ASP A 140 12.02 0.26 -20.18
C ASP A 140 11.04 -0.92 -20.20
#